data_AF-A0A1F8DTL0-F1
#
_entry.id   AF-A0A1F8DTL0-F1
#
_cell.length_a   1.000
_cell.length_b   1.000
_cell.length_c   1.000
_cell.angle_alpha   90.00
_cell.angle_beta   90.00
_cell.angle_gamma   90.00
#
_symmetry.space_group_name_H-M   'P 1'
#
loop_
_entity.id
_entity.type
_entity.pdbx_description
1 polymer ?
#
loop_
_entity_poly.entity_id
_entity_poly.type
_entity_poly.pdbx_seq_one_letter_code
_entity_poly.pdbx_strand_id
1 'polypeptide(L)'
;MEPINYEQLAQEVKERKESSPEFQSASHKEVLSNMLREHRPTAQHTDDNQSSVISNQSSDSSDGLASYAKDAPQDAKQKTESLIQHTFEHGLREGIAKAAKEDPYILDLYHDTLTEQLYQQLKEKKLL
;
A
#
# COMPACT_ATOMS: atom_id res chain seq x y z
N MET A 1 18.24 8.63 -8.57
CA MET A 1 17.04 8.01 -8.00
C MET A 1 16.08 9.13 -7.71
N GLU A 2 14.87 9.03 -8.25
CA GLU A 2 13.85 10.07 -8.11
C GLU A 2 13.02 9.80 -6.85
N PRO A 3 12.89 10.78 -5.94
CA PRO A 3 12.04 10.63 -4.76
C PRO A 3 10.57 10.44 -5.17
N ILE A 4 9.76 9.92 -4.25
CA ILE A 4 8.33 9.70 -4.50
C ILE A 4 7.66 11.04 -4.85
N ASN A 5 7.06 11.12 -6.04
CA ASN A 5 6.29 12.27 -6.49
C ASN A 5 4.82 12.13 -6.07
N TYR A 6 4.46 12.79 -4.98
CA TYR A 6 3.11 12.74 -4.40
C TYR A 6 2.04 13.35 -5.32
N GLU A 7 2.38 14.36 -6.12
CA GLU A 7 1.42 15.00 -7.03
C GLU A 7 1.04 14.04 -8.16
N GLN A 8 2.04 13.41 -8.77
CA GLN A 8 1.81 12.39 -9.79
C GLN A 8 1.02 11.20 -9.22
N LEU A 9 1.40 10.70 -8.04
CA LEU A 9 0.70 9.59 -7.40
C LEU A 9 -0.78 9.92 -7.12
N ALA A 10 -1.06 11.13 -6.62
CA ALA A 10 -2.44 11.57 -6.39
C ALA A 10 -3.26 11.65 -7.68
N GLN A 11 -2.62 12.13 -8.75
CA GLN A 11 -3.26 12.23 -10.06
C GLN A 11 -3.58 10.84 -10.61
N GLU A 12 -2.61 9.92 -10.57
CA GLU A 12 -2.83 8.55 -11.03
C GLU A 12 -3.94 7.84 -10.25
N VAL A 13 -4.05 8.07 -8.93
CA VAL A 13 -5.14 7.53 -8.11
C VAL A 13 -6.50 8.10 -8.55
N LYS A 14 -6.59 9.40 -8.84
CA LYS A 14 -7.83 10.02 -9.35
C LYS A 14 -8.18 9.51 -10.74
N GLU A 15 -7.21 9.50 -11.65
CA GLU A 15 -7.38 9.01 -13.02
C GLU A 15 -7.83 7.55 -13.03
N ARG A 16 -7.24 6.71 -12.18
CA ARG A 16 -7.64 5.30 -12.04
C ARG A 16 -9.07 5.19 -11.52
N LYS A 17 -9.43 5.98 -10.52
CA LYS A 17 -10.79 6.00 -9.95
C LYS A 17 -11.84 6.42 -10.99
N GLU A 18 -11.52 7.40 -11.82
CA GLU A 18 -12.42 7.91 -12.86
C GLU A 18 -12.51 6.95 -14.05
N SER A 19 -11.37 6.39 -14.47
CA SER A 19 -11.25 5.52 -15.64
C SER A 19 -11.78 4.11 -15.41
N SER A 20 -11.74 3.62 -14.17
CA SER A 20 -12.18 2.26 -13.82
C SER A 20 -13.54 2.29 -13.11
N PRO A 21 -14.60 1.75 -13.72
CA PRO A 21 -15.94 1.74 -13.11
C PRO A 21 -15.98 0.97 -11.78
N GLU A 22 -15.09 -0.01 -11.60
CA GLU A 22 -14.93 -0.78 -10.36
C GLU A 22 -14.43 0.08 -9.19
N PHE A 23 -13.65 1.12 -9.49
CA PHE A 23 -13.08 2.00 -8.48
C PHE A 23 -13.88 3.29 -8.27
N GLN A 24 -14.86 3.61 -9.12
CA GLN A 24 -15.67 4.83 -8.98
C GLN A 24 -16.34 4.95 -7.61
N SER A 25 -16.80 3.82 -7.06
CA SER A 25 -17.38 3.74 -5.71
C SER A 25 -16.35 3.44 -4.61
N ALA A 26 -15.11 3.11 -4.97
CA ALA A 26 -14.05 2.81 -4.03
C ALA A 26 -13.42 4.09 -3.45
N SER A 27 -12.83 3.96 -2.27
CA SER A 27 -12.07 5.02 -1.63
C SER A 27 -10.71 5.20 -2.31
N HIS A 28 -10.13 6.40 -2.25
CA HIS A 28 -8.80 6.66 -2.82
C HIS A 28 -7.71 5.73 -2.26
N LYS A 29 -7.86 5.31 -1.00
CA LYS A 29 -6.97 4.34 -0.35
C LYS A 29 -7.04 2.96 -1.00
N GLU A 30 -8.23 2.48 -1.33
CA GLU A 30 -8.41 1.18 -2.02
C GLU A 30 -7.80 1.21 -3.42
N VAL A 31 -8.01 2.31 -4.15
CA VAL A 31 -7.39 2.50 -5.47
C VAL A 31 -5.87 2.49 -5.37
N LEU A 32 -5.30 3.23 -4.41
CA LEU A 32 -3.86 3.26 -4.16
C LEU A 32 -3.31 1.88 -3.78
N SER A 33 -4.01 1.15 -2.89
CA SER A 33 -3.62 -0.21 -2.50
C SER A 33 -3.56 -1.14 -3.70
N ASN A 34 -4.59 -1.09 -4.55
CA ASN A 34 -4.66 -1.94 -5.73
C ASN A 34 -3.56 -1.60 -6.75
N MET A 35 -3.30 -0.32 -6.98
CA MET A 35 -2.19 0.12 -7.84
C MET A 35 -0.83 -0.43 -7.37
N LEU A 36 -0.57 -0.39 -6.06
CA LEU A 36 0.67 -0.92 -5.49
C LEU A 36 0.75 -2.45 -5.58
N ARG A 37 -0.38 -3.15 -5.48
CA ARG A 37 -0.47 -4.62 -5.63
C ARG A 37 -0.33 -5.07 -7.09
N GLU A 38 -0.82 -4.29 -8.07
CA GLU A 38 -0.67 -4.57 -9.49
C GLU A 38 0.79 -4.56 -9.98
N HIS A 39 1.69 -3.88 -9.27
CA HIS A 39 3.13 -3.91 -9.57
C HIS A 39 3.83 -5.22 -9.18
N ARG A 40 3.10 -6.23 -8.68
CA ARG A 40 3.65 -7.59 -8.53
C ARG A 40 3.93 -8.18 -9.91
N PRO A 41 5.15 -8.66 -10.20
CA PRO A 41 5.39 -9.45 -11.41
C PRO A 41 4.46 -10.67 -11.35
N THR A 42 3.56 -10.74 -12.32
CA THR A 42 2.43 -11.66 -12.40
C THR A 42 2.91 -13.12 -12.44
N ALA A 43 2.88 -13.79 -11.30
CA ALA A 43 2.55 -15.20 -11.27
C ALA A 43 1.02 -15.29 -11.21
N GLN A 44 0.44 -15.47 -12.40
CA GLN A 44 -0.89 -15.97 -12.77
C GLN A 44 -2.02 -15.96 -11.73
N HIS A 45 -3.14 -15.40 -12.18
CA HIS A 45 -4.49 -15.66 -11.68
C HIS A 45 -4.72 -17.13 -11.33
N THR A 46 -5.22 -17.38 -10.12
CA THR A 46 -6.23 -18.40 -9.86
C THR A 46 -7.22 -17.88 -8.84
N ASP A 47 -8.45 -17.71 -9.32
CA ASP A 47 -9.77 -17.68 -8.71
C ASP A 47 -9.99 -17.73 -7.19
N ASP A 48 -11.06 -16.98 -6.86
CA ASP A 48 -12.10 -17.22 -5.86
C ASP A 48 -11.92 -16.71 -4.42
N ASN A 49 -12.83 -15.79 -4.10
CA ASN A 49 -13.43 -15.57 -2.78
C ASN A 49 -12.65 -14.76 -1.73
N GLN A 50 -12.72 -13.43 -1.84
CA GLN A 50 -12.96 -12.63 -0.65
C GLN A 50 -14.19 -11.74 -0.84
N SER A 51 -15.34 -12.35 -0.56
CA SER A 51 -16.50 -11.59 -0.10
C SER A 51 -16.13 -10.78 1.14
N SER A 52 -16.36 -9.47 1.06
CA SER A 52 -16.87 -8.60 2.12
C SER A 52 -16.41 -8.91 3.56
N VAL A 53 -15.51 -8.08 4.08
CA VAL A 53 -15.60 -7.67 5.49
C VAL A 53 -15.49 -6.16 5.57
N ILE A 54 -16.65 -5.52 5.52
CA ILE A 54 -16.86 -4.23 6.17
C ILE A 54 -16.47 -4.44 7.64
N SER A 55 -15.43 -3.78 8.10
CA SER A 55 -15.22 -3.54 9.52
C SER A 55 -14.81 -2.09 9.74
N ASN A 56 -15.86 -1.34 10.01
CA ASN A 56 -15.86 -0.14 10.82
C ASN A 56 -15.01 -0.36 12.09
N GLN A 57 -13.75 0.09 12.08
CA GLN A 57 -12.95 0.28 13.29
C GLN A 57 -12.45 1.73 13.27
N SER A 58 -13.22 2.66 13.85
CA SER A 58 -13.00 3.15 15.22
C SER A 58 -11.56 3.59 15.46
N SER A 59 -11.40 4.91 15.44
CA SER A 59 -10.34 5.70 16.04
C SER A 59 -9.83 5.06 17.34
N ASP A 60 -8.59 4.60 17.37
CA ASP A 60 -7.71 4.70 18.54
C ASP A 60 -6.26 4.34 18.18
N SER A 61 -5.36 5.29 18.48
CA SER A 61 -3.96 5.09 18.87
C SER A 61 -2.97 4.47 17.87
N SER A 62 -2.19 5.36 17.24
CA SER A 62 -0.72 5.35 17.30
C SER A 62 0.01 4.03 17.06
N ASP A 63 -0.15 3.40 15.90
CA ASP A 63 0.89 2.55 15.31
C ASP A 63 0.54 2.35 13.83
N GLY A 64 1.36 2.86 12.91
CA GLY A 64 1.08 2.94 11.47
C GLY A 64 1.11 1.59 10.73
N LEU A 65 0.80 0.48 11.41
CA LEU A 65 0.81 -0.87 10.89
C LEU A 65 -0.61 -1.43 10.79
N ALA A 66 -0.88 -2.24 9.75
CA ALA A 66 -2.18 -2.88 9.53
C ALA A 66 -2.61 -3.75 10.73
N SER A 67 -3.91 -3.93 10.98
CA SER A 67 -4.39 -4.67 12.17
C SER A 67 -3.86 -6.11 12.29
N TYR A 68 -3.62 -6.81 11.18
CA TYR A 68 -3.02 -8.16 11.19
C TYR A 68 -1.49 -8.13 11.39
N ALA A 69 -0.86 -6.96 11.18
CA ALA A 69 0.54 -6.76 11.45
C ALA A 69 0.82 -6.71 12.95
N LYS A 70 -0.18 -6.43 13.79
CA LYS A 70 0.00 -6.34 15.25
C LYS A 70 0.53 -7.66 15.83
N ASP A 71 0.14 -8.79 15.27
CA ASP A 71 0.60 -10.15 15.62
C ASP A 71 1.76 -10.66 14.75
N ALA A 72 2.28 -9.85 13.83
CA ALA A 72 3.44 -10.23 13.02
C ALA A 72 4.66 -10.52 13.92
N PRO A 73 5.47 -11.54 13.59
CA PRO A 73 6.74 -11.74 14.28
C PRO A 73 7.57 -10.46 14.17
N GLN A 74 8.23 -10.06 15.27
CA GLN A 74 8.94 -8.79 15.36
C GLN A 74 9.95 -8.58 14.21
N ASP A 75 10.57 -9.68 13.74
CA ASP A 75 11.45 -9.68 12.58
C ASP A 75 10.78 -9.17 11.29
N ALA A 76 9.53 -9.60 11.02
CA ALA A 76 8.79 -9.17 9.85
C ALA A 76 8.40 -7.68 9.92
N LYS A 77 8.09 -7.16 11.13
CA LYS A 77 7.84 -5.73 11.34
C LYS A 77 9.08 -4.91 11.03
N GLN A 78 10.22 -5.28 11.63
CA GLN A 78 11.49 -4.57 11.44
C GLN A 78 11.96 -4.58 9.98
N LYS A 79 11.79 -5.72 9.30
CA LYS A 79 12.07 -5.83 7.86
C LYS A 79 11.15 -4.92 7.06
N THR A 80 9.86 -4.91 7.36
CA THR A 80 8.89 -4.04 6.69
C THR A 80 9.24 -2.57 6.88
N GLU A 81 9.49 -2.13 8.10
CA GLU A 81 9.89 -0.74 8.38
C GLU A 81 11.17 -0.36 7.63
N SER A 82 12.15 -1.27 7.56
CA SER A 82 13.38 -1.05 6.79
C SER A 82 13.12 -0.91 5.29
N LEU A 83 12.19 -1.70 4.73
CA LEU A 83 11.77 -1.58 3.33
C LEU A 83 11.03 -0.27 3.07
N ILE A 84 10.12 0.12 3.97
CA ILE A 84 9.38 1.38 3.88
C ILE A 84 10.34 2.57 3.87
N GLN A 85 11.27 2.61 4.83
CA GLN A 85 12.30 3.65 4.90
C GLN A 85 13.11 3.71 3.59
N HIS A 86 13.56 2.54 3.11
CA HIS A 86 14.29 2.46 1.86
C HIS A 86 13.47 2.95 0.65
N THR A 87 12.17 2.73 0.66
CA THR A 87 11.24 3.19 -0.38
C THR A 87 11.13 4.72 -0.39
N PHE A 88 11.05 5.35 0.78
CA PHE A 88 11.01 6.80 0.88
C PHE A 88 12.35 7.46 0.53
N GLU A 89 13.46 6.80 0.81
CA GLU A 89 14.81 7.30 0.51
C GLU A 89 15.21 7.11 -0.96
N HIS A 90 14.90 5.96 -1.55
CA HIS A 90 15.38 5.57 -2.88
C HIS A 90 14.29 5.55 -3.96
N GLY A 91 13.03 5.70 -3.58
CA GLY A 91 11.87 5.71 -4.45
C GLY A 91 11.08 4.40 -4.46
N LEU A 92 9.86 4.49 -4.97
CA LEU A 92 8.86 3.40 -4.96
C LEU A 92 9.39 2.12 -5.62
N ARG A 93 10.08 2.27 -6.76
CA ARG A 93 10.56 1.17 -7.59
C ARG A 93 11.63 0.33 -6.89
N GLU A 94 12.58 0.96 -6.21
CA GLU A 94 13.64 0.27 -5.46
C GLU A 94 13.05 -0.43 -4.23
N GLY A 95 12.13 0.23 -3.53
CA GLY A 95 11.37 -0.34 -2.42
C GLY A 95 10.65 -1.63 -2.80
N ILE A 96 9.84 -1.59 -3.86
CA ILE A 96 9.09 -2.74 -4.37
C ILE A 96 10.05 -3.84 -4.85
N ALA A 97 11.13 -3.50 -5.57
CA ALA A 97 12.10 -4.47 -6.05
C ALA A 97 12.85 -5.19 -4.90
N LYS A 98 13.04 -4.51 -3.78
CA LYS A 98 13.63 -5.08 -2.57
C LYS A 98 12.62 -5.92 -1.80
N ALA A 99 11.40 -5.43 -1.62
CA ALA A 99 10.32 -6.16 -0.98
C ALA A 99 9.96 -7.45 -1.72
N ALA A 100 10.01 -7.43 -3.06
CA ALA A 100 9.73 -8.61 -3.90
C ALA A 100 10.73 -9.77 -3.71
N LYS A 101 11.89 -9.52 -3.07
CA LYS A 101 12.87 -10.55 -2.71
C LYS A 101 12.66 -11.13 -1.31
N GLU A 102 11.83 -10.49 -0.51
CA GLU A 102 11.49 -10.95 0.84
C GLU A 102 10.31 -11.94 0.79
N ASP A 103 9.98 -12.50 1.95
CA ASP A 103 8.86 -13.43 2.08
C ASP A 103 7.53 -12.80 1.59
N PRO A 104 6.63 -13.59 0.97
CA PRO A 104 5.32 -13.11 0.51
C PRO A 104 4.51 -12.42 1.61
N TYR A 105 4.68 -12.88 2.85
CA TYR A 105 4.10 -12.26 4.04
C TYR A 105 4.63 -10.84 4.28
N ILE A 106 5.94 -10.65 4.18
CA ILE A 106 6.61 -9.35 4.34
C ILE A 106 6.25 -8.43 3.17
N LEU A 107 6.16 -8.98 1.96
CA LEU A 107 5.71 -8.24 0.78
C LEU A 107 4.28 -7.71 0.96
N ASP A 108 3.34 -8.54 1.43
CA ASP A 108 1.97 -8.10 1.67
C ASP A 108 1.90 -7.03 2.76
N LEU A 109 2.59 -7.27 3.88
CA LEU A 109 2.69 -6.32 4.98
C LEU A 109 3.31 -4.98 4.53
N TYR A 110 4.36 -5.03 3.70
CA TYR A 110 4.98 -3.87 3.09
C TYR A 110 4.01 -3.08 2.21
N HIS A 111 3.25 -3.74 1.34
CA HIS A 111 2.30 -3.04 0.49
C HIS A 111 1.19 -2.36 1.31
N ASP A 112 0.69 -3.01 2.35
CA ASP A 112 -0.37 -2.44 3.17
C ASP A 112 0.14 -1.26 4.02
N THR A 113 1.32 -1.40 4.63
CA THR A 113 1.95 -0.30 5.38
C THR A 113 2.32 0.86 4.44
N LEU A 114 2.85 0.58 3.25
CA LEU A 114 3.20 1.60 2.26
C LEU A 114 1.94 2.36 1.80
N THR A 115 0.85 1.64 1.56
CA THR A 115 -0.44 2.25 1.19
C THR A 115 -0.90 3.21 2.29
N GLU A 116 -0.89 2.78 3.55
CA GLU A 116 -1.30 3.63 4.67
C GLU A 116 -0.43 4.88 4.77
N GLN A 117 0.90 4.73 4.75
CA GLN A 117 1.84 5.84 4.84
C GLN A 117 1.67 6.83 3.68
N LEU A 118 1.60 6.34 2.44
CA LEU A 118 1.39 7.19 1.26
C LEU A 118 0.03 7.89 1.31
N TYR A 119 -1.03 7.19 1.72
CA TYR A 119 -2.34 7.80 1.87
C TYR A 119 -2.35 8.92 2.90
N GLN A 120 -1.71 8.73 4.05
CA GLN A 120 -1.58 9.80 5.05
C GLN A 120 -0.79 10.98 4.50
N GLN A 121 0.35 10.75 3.83
CA GLN A 121 1.13 11.81 3.19
C GLN A 121 0.32 12.61 2.16
N LEU A 122 -0.50 11.92 1.35
CA LEU A 122 -1.37 12.54 0.34
C LEU A 122 -2.47 13.39 1.00
N LYS A 123 -3.07 12.91 2.09
CA LYS A 123 -4.05 13.67 2.88
C LYS A 123 -3.44 14.88 3.57
N GLU A 124 -2.26 14.74 4.18
CA GLU A 124 -1.53 15.84 4.81
C GLU A 124 -1.20 16.94 3.81
N LYS A 125 -0.86 16.55 2.58
CA LYS A 125 -0.62 17.46 1.45
C LYS A 125 -1.90 17.99 0.78
N LYS A 126 -3.09 17.57 1.25
CA LYS A 126 -4.41 17.94 0.68
C LYS A 126 -4.56 17.58 -0.81
N LEU A 127 -3.88 16.53 -1.25
CA LEU A 127 -3.95 16.03 -2.63
C LEU A 127 -5.13 15.06 -2.81
N LEU A 128 -5.56 14.39 -1.73
CA LEU A 128 -6.68 13.46 -1.64
C LEU A 128 -7.53 13.66 -0.37
#